data_AF-A0A8S9GT74-F1
#
_entry.id   AF-A0A8S9GT74-F1
#
_cell.length_a   1.000
_cell.length_b   1.000
_cell.length_c   1.000
_cell.angle_alpha   90.00
_cell.angle_beta   90.00
_cell.angle_gamma   90.00
#
_symmetry.space_group_name_H-M   'P 1'
#
loop_
_entity.id
_entity.type
_entity.pdbx_description
1 polymer ?
#
loop_
_entity_poly.entity_id
_entity_poly.type
_entity_poly.pdbx_seq_one_letter_code
_entity_poly.pdbx_strand_id
1 'polypeptide(L)'
;MFLSETKQKFDYMLGLKKSLGYDQLFMVESVGLSGGLAMLWKDSYQVDVLSSDIRIIDLKVTCGVLSSFFLTCVYGDPVQAKRFEDLVRLRWEGKARERNRTMDLIGRCRMKIMNWRKHSDLNSRDKITRLKSSLE
;
A
#
# COMPACT_ATOMS: atom_id res chain seq x y z
N MET A 1 -7.36 7.60 0.50
CA MET A 1 -6.25 7.71 1.46
C MET A 1 -6.04 6.35 2.10
N PHE A 2 -4.83 5.83 2.05
CA PHE A 2 -4.45 4.59 2.73
C PHE A 2 -3.63 4.93 3.98
N LEU A 3 -3.98 4.30 5.11
CA LEU A 3 -3.29 4.42 6.38
C LEU A 3 -2.89 3.01 6.86
N SER A 4 -1.68 2.88 7.38
CA SER A 4 -1.15 1.64 7.95
C SER A 4 -0.64 1.89 9.35
N GLU A 5 -0.61 0.85 10.19
CA GLU A 5 -0.27 0.95 11.62
C GLU A 5 -1.19 1.93 12.33
N THR A 6 -2.49 1.85 12.03
CA THR A 6 -3.46 2.72 12.69
C THR A 6 -3.47 2.47 14.19
N LYS A 7 -3.38 1.20 14.63
CA LYS A 7 -3.48 0.80 16.05
C LYS A 7 -4.71 1.37 16.75
N GLN A 8 -5.79 1.56 15.98
CA GLN A 8 -7.02 2.16 16.44
C GLN A 8 -8.20 1.24 16.15
N LYS A 9 -9.24 1.35 16.97
CA LYS A 9 -10.52 0.68 16.75
C LYS A 9 -11.37 1.39 15.71
N PHE A 10 -12.37 0.68 15.20
CA PHE A 10 -13.30 1.18 14.20
C PHE A 10 -13.93 2.53 14.57
N ASP A 11 -14.42 2.70 15.80
CA ASP A 11 -15.12 3.91 16.25
C ASP A 11 -14.25 5.18 16.16
N TYR A 12 -12.98 5.07 16.57
CA TYR A 12 -12.04 6.18 16.47
C TYR A 12 -11.85 6.59 15.01
N MET A 13 -11.67 5.60 14.14
CA MET A 13 -11.42 5.84 12.72
C MET A 13 -12.67 6.33 11.98
N LEU A 14 -13.87 6.01 12.47
CA LEU A 14 -15.11 6.61 11.97
C LEU A 14 -15.17 8.10 12.31
N GLY A 15 -14.72 8.48 13.52
CA GLY A 15 -14.53 9.88 13.90
C GLY A 15 -13.49 10.59 13.02
N LEU A 16 -12.34 9.95 12.82
CA LEU A 16 -11.26 10.46 11.95
C LEU A 16 -11.72 10.62 10.49
N LYS A 17 -12.50 9.66 9.98
CA LYS A 17 -13.12 9.74 8.65
C LYS A 17 -13.92 11.02 8.51
N LYS A 18 -14.78 11.33 9.49
CA LYS A 18 -15.58 12.55 9.51
C LYS A 18 -14.72 13.81 9.62
N SER A 19 -13.72 13.83 10.50
CA SER A 19 -12.87 15.02 10.71
C SER A 19 -12.00 15.34 9.50
N LEU A 20 -11.54 14.32 8.77
CA LEU A 20 -10.81 14.47 7.50
C LEU A 20 -11.74 14.71 6.30
N GLY A 21 -13.05 14.65 6.51
CA GLY A 21 -14.06 14.87 5.48
C GLY A 21 -14.14 13.75 4.45
N TYR A 22 -13.83 12.49 4.78
CA TYR A 22 -14.09 11.34 3.90
C TYR A 22 -15.49 10.77 4.10
N ASP A 23 -16.04 10.16 3.05
CA ASP A 23 -17.42 9.65 3.07
C ASP A 23 -17.44 8.17 3.42
N GLN A 24 -16.45 7.41 2.92
CA GLN A 24 -16.35 5.96 3.09
C GLN A 24 -15.08 5.56 3.85
N LEU A 25 -15.16 4.43 4.56
CA LEU A 25 -14.08 3.83 5.33
C LEU A 25 -14.16 2.30 5.21
N PHE A 26 -13.04 1.68 4.86
CA PHE A 26 -12.79 0.27 5.05
C PHE A 26 -11.61 0.10 6.00
N MET A 27 -11.70 -0.87 6.91
CA MET A 27 -10.66 -1.12 7.92
C MET A 27 -10.39 -2.61 8.06
N VAL A 28 -9.12 -2.94 8.23
CA VAL A 28 -8.66 -4.18 8.85
C VAL A 28 -8.19 -3.82 10.26
N GLU A 29 -8.85 -4.36 11.29
CA GLU A 29 -8.53 -4.03 12.68
C GLU A 29 -7.12 -4.49 13.08
N SER A 30 -6.52 -3.79 14.03
CA SER A 30 -5.24 -4.19 14.63
C SER A 30 -5.39 -5.43 15.49
N VAL A 31 -4.37 -6.30 15.50
CA VAL A 31 -4.28 -7.43 16.40
C VAL A 31 -3.37 -7.04 17.57
N GLY A 32 -3.97 -6.75 18.74
CA GLY A 32 -3.23 -6.27 19.91
C GLY A 32 -2.69 -4.85 19.72
N LEU A 33 -1.37 -4.67 19.88
CA LEU A 33 -0.67 -3.37 19.79
C LEU A 33 -0.03 -3.09 18.41
N SER A 34 -0.29 -3.95 17.42
CA SER A 34 0.34 -3.89 16.09
C SER A 34 -0.67 -3.97 14.97
N GLY A 35 -0.31 -3.35 13.84
CA GLY A 35 -1.08 -3.38 12.61
C GLY A 35 -2.27 -2.41 12.64
N GLY A 36 -3.32 -2.80 11.95
CA GLY A 36 -4.42 -1.91 11.63
C GLY A 36 -4.17 -1.21 10.29
N LEU A 37 -5.05 -1.47 9.33
CA LEU A 37 -5.04 -0.84 8.02
C LEU A 37 -6.37 -0.12 7.82
N ALA A 38 -6.33 1.05 7.17
CA ALA A 38 -7.54 1.76 6.82
C ALA A 38 -7.45 2.35 5.42
N MET A 39 -8.55 2.27 4.69
CA MET A 39 -8.75 2.92 3.41
C MET A 39 -9.94 3.86 3.53
N LEU A 40 -9.72 5.14 3.20
CA LEU A 40 -10.75 6.18 3.21
C LEU A 40 -10.91 6.77 1.81
N TRP A 41 -12.13 7.04 1.38
CA TRP A 41 -12.39 7.65 0.08
C TRP A 41 -13.67 8.50 0.08
N LYS A 42 -13.83 9.26 -1.00
CA LYS A 42 -15.00 10.09 -1.26
C LYS A 42 -16.02 9.32 -2.09
N ASP A 43 -17.30 9.64 -1.94
CA ASP A 43 -18.40 8.99 -2.69
C ASP A 43 -18.32 9.22 -4.20
N SER A 44 -17.52 10.20 -4.64
CA SER A 44 -17.16 10.39 -6.04
C SER A 44 -16.40 9.21 -6.67
N TYR A 45 -15.91 8.28 -5.85
CA TYR A 45 -15.23 7.06 -6.27
C TYR A 45 -16.03 5.84 -5.81
N GLN A 46 -16.33 4.95 -6.74
CA GLN A 46 -16.82 3.62 -6.41
C GLN A 46 -15.62 2.72 -6.15
N VAL A 47 -15.58 2.10 -4.98
CA VAL A 47 -14.45 1.25 -4.55
C VAL A 47 -14.99 -0.11 -4.17
N ASP A 48 -14.51 -1.15 -4.86
CA ASP A 48 -14.79 -2.54 -4.53
C ASP A 48 -13.56 -3.13 -3.84
N VAL A 49 -13.72 -3.66 -2.62
CA VAL A 49 -12.66 -4.40 -1.94
C VAL A 49 -12.60 -5.81 -2.51
N LEU A 50 -11.50 -6.14 -3.18
CA LEU A 50 -11.30 -7.44 -3.82
C LEU A 50 -10.76 -8.47 -2.83
N SER A 51 -9.80 -8.05 -2.00
CA SER A 51 -9.23 -8.88 -0.94
C SER A 51 -8.59 -8.00 0.15
N SER A 52 -8.49 -8.52 1.36
CA SER A 52 -7.82 -7.82 2.46
C SER A 52 -7.27 -8.80 3.49
N ASP A 53 -6.09 -8.50 4.02
CA ASP A 53 -5.51 -9.16 5.18
C ASP A 53 -4.80 -8.12 6.08
N ILE A 54 -4.10 -8.60 7.11
CA ILE A 54 -3.37 -7.75 8.08
C ILE A 54 -2.27 -6.87 7.47
N ARG A 55 -1.89 -7.10 6.21
CA ARG A 55 -0.79 -6.44 5.49
C ARG A 55 -1.22 -5.88 4.14
N ILE A 56 -2.29 -6.35 3.52
CA ILE A 56 -2.70 -5.95 2.17
C ILE A 56 -4.17 -5.55 2.14
N ILE A 57 -4.48 -4.53 1.34
CA ILE A 57 -5.84 -4.22 0.88
C ILE A 57 -5.79 -4.08 -0.64
N ASP A 58 -6.48 -4.97 -1.34
CA ASP A 58 -6.65 -4.95 -2.79
C ASP A 58 -8.01 -4.39 -3.17
N LEU A 59 -8.01 -3.43 -4.09
CA LEU A 59 -9.18 -2.65 -4.46
C LEU A 59 -9.31 -2.55 -5.97
N LYS A 60 -10.54 -2.51 -6.46
CA LYS A 60 -10.88 -1.93 -7.76
C LYS A 60 -11.52 -0.57 -7.52
N VAL A 61 -10.94 0.47 -8.10
CA VAL A 61 -11.44 1.84 -7.99
C VAL A 61 -12.00 2.24 -9.34
N THR A 62 -13.24 2.68 -9.36
CA THR A 62 -13.96 3.20 -10.53
C THR A 62 -14.21 4.69 -10.31
N CYS A 63 -13.82 5.50 -11.29
CA CYS A 63 -14.00 6.95 -11.30
C CYS A 63 -14.82 7.31 -12.54
N GLY A 64 -16.05 7.77 -12.31
CA GLY A 64 -17.02 8.01 -13.39
C GLY A 64 -17.36 6.75 -14.19
N VAL A 65 -17.80 6.92 -15.43
CA VAL A 65 -18.38 5.83 -16.24
C VAL A 65 -17.32 4.97 -16.95
N LEU A 66 -16.18 5.56 -17.33
CA LEU A 66 -15.24 4.94 -18.27
C LEU A 66 -13.88 4.59 -17.68
N SER A 67 -13.57 5.04 -16.46
CA SER A 67 -12.24 4.83 -15.88
C SER A 67 -12.29 3.94 -14.65
N SER A 68 -11.56 2.83 -14.69
CA SER A 68 -11.33 1.98 -13.54
C SER A 68 -9.89 1.50 -13.50
N PHE A 69 -9.35 1.32 -12.30
CA PHE A 69 -8.01 0.80 -12.08
C PHE A 69 -7.97 -0.06 -10.82
N PHE A 70 -6.94 -0.90 -10.74
CA PHE A 70 -6.68 -1.72 -9.57
C PHE A 70 -5.65 -1.03 -8.68
N LEU A 71 -5.91 -1.01 -7.38
CA LEU A 71 -5.05 -0.44 -6.35
C LEU A 71 -4.76 -1.49 -5.28
N THR A 72 -3.49 -1.84 -5.12
CA THR A 72 -3.00 -2.70 -4.04
C THR A 72 -2.25 -1.85 -3.03
N CYS A 73 -2.79 -1.75 -1.82
CA CYS A 73 -2.14 -1.10 -0.70
C CYS A 73 -1.44 -2.15 0.16
N VAL A 74 -0.16 -1.95 0.46
CA VAL A 74 0.66 -2.93 1.18
C VAL A 74 1.33 -2.28 2.37
N TYR A 75 1.30 -2.99 3.49
CA TYR A 75 2.04 -2.72 4.69
C TYR A 75 3.14 -3.80 4.86
N GLY A 76 4.40 -3.35 4.82
CA GLY A 76 5.56 -4.25 4.83
C GLY A 76 5.91 -4.76 6.22
N ASP A 77 6.53 -5.94 6.28
CA ASP A 77 7.01 -6.51 7.55
C ASP A 77 8.01 -5.57 8.25
N PRO A 78 7.95 -5.41 9.58
CA PRO A 78 8.93 -4.60 10.31
C PRO A 78 10.37 -5.10 10.15
N VAL A 79 10.57 -6.40 9.87
CA VAL A 79 11.88 -7.01 9.63
C VAL A 79 12.31 -6.79 8.17
N GLN A 80 13.39 -6.04 7.96
CA GLN A 80 13.87 -5.66 6.62
C GLN A 80 14.06 -6.83 5.66
N ALA A 81 14.56 -7.98 6.15
CA ALA A 81 14.75 -9.17 5.32
C ALA A 81 13.42 -9.75 4.80
N LYS A 82 12.34 -9.66 5.60
CA LYS A 82 11.04 -10.26 5.29
C LYS A 82 10.12 -9.36 4.47
N ARG A 83 10.39 -8.05 4.42
CA ARG A 83 9.63 -7.07 3.62
C ARG A 83 9.42 -7.49 2.17
N PHE A 84 10.43 -8.13 1.56
CA PHE A 84 10.38 -8.52 0.16
C PHE A 84 9.87 -9.96 -0.03
N GLU A 85 10.27 -10.88 0.86
CA GLU A 85 9.87 -12.28 0.81
C GLU A 85 8.37 -12.46 1.05
N ASP A 86 7.78 -11.73 1.99
CA ASP A 86 6.35 -11.83 2.28
C ASP A 86 5.49 -11.31 1.11
N LEU A 87 5.92 -10.23 0.46
CA LEU A 87 5.29 -9.67 -0.74
C LEU A 87 5.33 -10.63 -1.94
N VAL A 88 6.42 -11.40 -2.04
CA VAL A 88 6.62 -12.43 -3.07
C VAL A 88 5.78 -13.68 -2.75
N ARG A 89 5.75 -14.09 -1.48
CA ARG A 89 5.01 -15.27 -0.99
C ARG A 89 3.49 -15.11 -1.04
N LEU A 90 2.95 -13.99 -0.57
CA LEU A 90 1.52 -13.64 -0.66
C LEU A 90 1.01 -13.69 -2.10
N ARG A 91 1.87 -13.32 -3.06
CA ARG A 91 1.54 -13.31 -4.49
C ARG A 91 1.72 -14.66 -5.19
N TRP A 92 2.47 -15.60 -4.60
CA TRP A 92 2.59 -16.98 -5.08
C TRP A 92 1.48 -17.90 -4.56
N GLU A 93 0.98 -17.68 -3.35
CA GLU A 93 -0.04 -18.55 -2.72
C GLU A 93 -1.49 -18.11 -3.03
N GLY A 94 -1.71 -16.90 -3.56
CA GLY A 94 -3.03 -16.38 -3.96
C GLY A 94 -3.61 -17.02 -5.25
N LYS A 95 -4.46 -18.05 -5.07
CA LYS A 95 -5.38 -18.71 -6.04
C LYS A 95 -5.20 -18.38 -7.54
N ALA A 96 -4.70 -19.39 -8.24
CA ALA A 96 -4.54 -19.67 -9.67
C ALA A 96 -5.55 -19.17 -10.76
N ARG A 97 -6.48 -18.22 -10.54
CA ARG A 97 -7.57 -17.95 -11.51
C ARG A 97 -7.56 -16.65 -12.33
N GLU A 98 -6.65 -15.69 -12.13
CA GLU A 98 -6.51 -14.53 -13.04
C GLU A 98 -5.04 -14.14 -13.24
N ARG A 99 -4.27 -15.07 -13.82
CA ARG A 99 -2.80 -15.06 -13.79
C ARG A 99 -2.11 -14.06 -14.72
N ASN A 100 -2.76 -13.53 -15.75
CA ASN A 100 -2.00 -12.91 -16.85
C ASN A 100 -1.91 -11.37 -16.76
N ARG A 101 -3.03 -10.64 -16.63
CA ARG A 101 -2.98 -9.16 -16.68
C ARG A 101 -2.40 -8.50 -15.44
N THR A 102 -2.70 -9.03 -14.26
CA THR A 102 -2.24 -8.48 -12.98
C THR A 102 -0.73 -8.68 -12.83
N MET A 103 -0.21 -9.86 -13.19
CA MET A 103 1.22 -10.15 -13.19
C MET A 103 2.00 -9.25 -14.15
N ASP A 104 1.46 -8.96 -15.34
CA ASP A 104 2.09 -8.04 -16.28
C ASP A 104 2.16 -6.61 -15.74
N LEU A 105 1.08 -6.12 -15.10
CA LEU A 105 1.04 -4.79 -14.48
C LEU A 105 2.03 -4.67 -13.33
N ILE A 106 2.13 -5.70 -12.49
CA ILE A 106 3.08 -5.76 -11.37
C ILE A 106 4.51 -5.87 -11.88
N GLY A 107 4.75 -6.67 -12.93
CA GLY A 107 6.04 -6.75 -13.61
C GLY A 107 6.49 -5.41 -14.16
N ARG A 108 5.57 -4.66 -14.79
CA ARG A 108 5.82 -3.29 -15.27
C ARG A 108 6.12 -2.31 -14.13
N CYS A 109 5.35 -2.35 -13.03
CA CYS A 109 5.62 -1.53 -11.85
C CYS A 109 6.97 -1.89 -11.20
N ARG A 110 7.29 -3.19 -11.07
CA ARG A 110 8.59 -3.67 -10.58
C ARG A 110 9.73 -3.17 -11.44
N MET A 111 9.61 -3.27 -12.76
CA MET A 111 10.65 -2.81 -13.68
C MET A 111 10.86 -1.30 -13.58
N LYS A 112 9.77 -0.51 -13.49
CA LYS A 112 9.87 0.94 -13.29
C LYS A 112 10.45 1.32 -11.93
N ILE A 113 10.07 0.65 -10.84
CA ILE A 113 10.61 0.90 -9.50
C ILE A 113 12.07 0.48 -9.41
N MET A 114 12.45 -0.66 -10.02
CA MET A 114 13.84 -1.10 -10.08
C MET A 114 14.71 -0.16 -10.92
N ASN A 115 14.22 0.26 -12.09
CA ASN A 115 14.93 1.25 -12.90
C ASN A 115 15.00 2.60 -12.18
N TRP A 116 13.93 3.06 -11.54
CA TRP A 116 13.95 4.26 -10.73
C TRP A 116 15.00 4.14 -9.62
N ARG A 117 15.01 3.04 -8.84
CA ARG A 117 16.02 2.79 -7.80
C ARG A 117 17.47 2.77 -8.31
N LYS A 118 17.70 2.31 -9.54
CA LYS A 118 19.03 2.33 -10.16
C LYS A 118 19.49 3.73 -10.57
N HIS A 119 18.56 4.64 -10.85
CA HIS A 119 18.85 6.00 -11.34
C HIS A 119 18.58 7.09 -10.29
N SER A 120 17.86 6.77 -9.21
CA SER A 120 17.56 7.69 -8.12
C SER A 120 18.66 7.58 -7.07
N ASP A 121 19.60 8.53 -7.09
CA ASP A 121 20.73 8.66 -6.16
C ASP A 121 20.25 9.16 -4.77
N LEU A 122 19.39 8.37 -4.12
CA LEU A 122 18.57 8.79 -2.98
C LEU A 122 18.62 7.79 -1.81
N ASN A 123 19.78 7.18 -1.58
CA ASN A 123 20.05 6.69 -0.24
C ASN A 123 20.41 7.92 0.61
N SER A 124 19.54 8.31 1.53
CA SER A 124 19.76 9.43 2.46
C SER A 124 21.11 9.32 3.16
N ARG A 125 21.59 8.08 3.33
CA ARG A 125 22.90 7.72 3.87
C ARG A 125 24.06 8.23 2.99
N ASP A 126 23.98 8.09 1.67
CA ASP A 126 25.04 8.49 0.75
C ASP A 126 25.07 10.01 0.55
N LYS A 127 23.90 10.67 0.60
CA LYS A 127 23.83 12.15 0.64
C LYS A 127 24.46 12.71 1.91
N ILE A 128 24.20 12.11 3.07
CA ILE A 128 24.81 12.54 4.33
C ILE A 128 26.33 12.31 4.31
N THR A 129 26.79 11.18 3.77
CA THR A 129 28.23 10.91 3.63
C THR A 129 28.91 11.90 2.69
N ARG A 130 28.30 12.21 1.53
CA ARG A 130 28.83 13.21 0.58
C ARG A 130 28.84 14.63 1.16
N LEU A 131 27.79 15.02 1.87
CA LEU A 131 27.73 16.33 2.53
C LEU A 131 28.76 16.44 3.66
N LYS A 132 29.06 15.35 4.37
CA LYS A 132 30.13 15.31 5.37
C LYS A 132 31.51 15.42 4.74
N SER A 133 31.76 14.74 3.62
CA SER A 133 33.04 14.83 2.91
C SER A 133 33.29 16.16 2.19
N SER A 134 32.25 16.98 1.98
CA SER A 134 32.38 18.32 1.39
C SER A 134 32.47 19.44 2.44
N LEU A 135 32.44 19.10 3.73
CA LEU A 135 32.57 20.04 4.85
C LEU A 135 33.94 19.90 5.57
N GLU A 136 34.75 18.93 5.17
CA GLU A 136 36.19 18.80 5.47
C GLU A 136 36.99 19.39 4.31
#